data_AF-A0A0G4HWH4-F1
#
_entry.id   AF-A0A0G4HWH4-F1
#
_cell.length_a   1.000
_cell.length_b   1.000
_cell.length_c   1.000
_cell.angle_alpha   90.00
_cell.angle_beta   90.00
_cell.angle_gamma   90.00
#
_symmetry.space_group_name_H-M   'P 1'
#
loop_
_entity.id
_entity.type
_entity.pdbx_description
1 polymer ?
#
loop_
_entity_poly.entity_id
_entity_poly.type
_entity_poly.pdbx_seq_one_letter_code
_entity_poly.pdbx_strand_id
1 'polypeptide(L)'
;MMPVMPAWRGVTAPGKDSTHKTVDITNAAVAVITSKSRNDKAAGVVDMSPLDAGGERTVKRFSLTLPEIRGSCIGTNSGQCLCKALSDPRLVHSTTISSFLSLLSARRAVRTQNTLRPVQRFRNYGSRHARRPRTAMSAKQDDSYGGQGMTLDPAETPESLVIFCHGLGDTAHGWFPVAQQLQAILPKTRFILPTAPNRPIKINMNMSMPGWADIYGLTPEASEDKEGMEQSAERLMKIVEGEKAKGIAPEKIVIGGFSQGGALSLYAATKASSTLGGVVALSGWMPLGKEAKGRVTEEAKKTPLMMCHGELDMVVSHEWGAKSMELVKELGFQVDWHSFPGLDHGALPQEIYAVGQWLKAKLV
;
A
#
# COMPACT_ATOMS: atom_id res chain seq x y z
N MET A 1 11.30 58.63 18.85
CA MET A 1 11.30 59.71 17.85
C MET A 1 11.57 59.10 16.48
N MET A 2 10.54 59.00 15.63
CA MET A 2 10.74 58.93 14.17
C MET A 2 11.03 60.35 13.64
N PRO A 3 11.68 60.50 12.48
CA PRO A 3 10.92 60.75 11.24
C PRO A 3 11.49 60.01 9.99
N VAL A 4 10.65 59.42 9.12
CA VAL A 4 10.02 59.93 7.88
C VAL A 4 10.94 59.91 6.63
N MET A 5 10.50 59.18 5.60
CA MET A 5 11.08 59.03 4.25
C MET A 5 10.96 60.30 3.37
N PRO A 6 11.53 60.28 2.14
CA PRO A 6 10.63 60.31 0.99
C PRO A 6 11.00 59.38 -0.17
N ALA A 7 9.97 59.00 -0.92
CA ALA A 7 10.00 58.21 -2.15
C ALA A 7 10.26 59.07 -3.40
N TRP A 8 10.87 58.48 -4.44
CA TRP A 8 10.75 58.93 -5.84
C TRP A 8 10.58 57.72 -6.79
N ARG A 9 9.64 57.86 -7.73
CA ARG A 9 9.24 56.90 -8.77
C ARG A 9 9.89 57.22 -10.12
N GLY A 10 10.13 56.17 -10.91
CA GLY A 10 10.01 56.16 -12.39
C GLY A 10 11.28 56.47 -13.20
N VAL A 11 11.57 55.92 -14.39
CA VAL A 11 10.86 55.05 -15.36
C VAL A 11 11.90 54.55 -16.41
N THR A 12 11.72 53.30 -16.88
CA THR A 12 12.12 52.60 -18.14
C THR A 12 13.58 52.27 -18.54
N ALA A 13 13.69 51.00 -18.95
CA ALA A 13 14.79 50.32 -19.65
C ALA A 13 14.74 50.48 -21.18
N PRO A 14 15.76 49.95 -21.89
CA PRO A 14 15.48 48.99 -22.97
C PRO A 14 16.30 47.69 -22.81
N GLY A 15 15.69 46.58 -23.24
CA GLY A 15 16.16 45.22 -23.00
C GLY A 15 17.24 44.69 -23.94
N LYS A 16 17.66 43.45 -23.65
CA LYS A 16 18.10 42.44 -24.61
C LYS A 16 17.93 41.04 -24.00
N ASP A 17 17.41 40.16 -24.85
CA ASP A 17 17.08 38.76 -24.64
C ASP A 17 18.25 37.87 -24.17
N SER A 18 17.94 36.95 -23.27
CA SER A 18 18.52 35.60 -23.28
C SER A 18 17.55 34.61 -22.65
N THR A 19 16.97 33.76 -23.49
CA THR A 19 16.04 32.70 -23.14
C THR A 19 16.75 31.56 -22.40
N HIS A 20 16.54 31.45 -21.09
CA HIS A 20 16.68 30.18 -20.37
C HIS A 20 15.28 29.60 -20.15
N LYS A 21 14.99 28.49 -20.85
CA LYS A 21 13.81 27.67 -20.58
C LYS A 21 14.10 26.81 -19.36
N THR A 22 13.59 27.21 -18.20
CA THR A 22 13.36 26.31 -17.07
C THR A 22 12.20 25.41 -17.42
N VAL A 23 12.44 24.10 -17.48
CA VAL A 23 11.37 23.10 -17.61
C VAL A 23 10.82 22.87 -16.21
N ASP A 24 9.62 23.36 -15.99
CA ASP A 24 8.83 23.13 -14.79
C ASP A 24 8.21 21.72 -14.89
N ILE A 25 8.61 20.80 -14.01
CA ILE A 25 8.09 19.43 -13.96
C ILE A 25 7.17 19.36 -12.75
N THR A 26 5.95 19.88 -12.88
CA THR A 26 4.88 19.64 -11.92
C THR A 26 4.24 18.29 -12.22
N ASN A 27 4.42 17.35 -11.29
CA ASN A 27 3.89 15.99 -11.37
C ASN A 27 2.35 16.00 -11.40
N ALA A 28 1.79 15.42 -12.47
CA ALA A 28 0.38 15.10 -12.57
C ALA A 28 0.07 13.89 -11.69
N ALA A 29 -0.83 14.05 -10.72
CA ALA A 29 -1.48 12.93 -10.05
C ALA A 29 -2.43 12.25 -11.05
N VAL A 30 -2.08 11.05 -11.51
CA VAL A 30 -2.97 10.23 -12.35
C VAL A 30 -3.75 9.28 -11.45
N ALA A 31 -5.02 9.57 -11.22
CA ALA A 31 -5.96 8.62 -10.64
C ALA A 31 -6.44 7.65 -11.74
N VAL A 32 -6.06 6.38 -11.65
CA VAL A 32 -6.57 5.32 -12.55
C VAL A 32 -7.89 4.79 -12.00
N ILE A 33 -9.01 5.23 -12.58
CA ILE A 33 -10.32 4.60 -12.35
C ILE A 33 -10.48 3.45 -13.36
N THR A 34 -10.42 2.21 -12.89
CA THR A 34 -10.83 1.07 -13.73
C THR A 34 -12.31 0.79 -13.52
N SER A 35 -13.15 1.22 -14.47
CA SER A 35 -14.53 0.71 -14.55
C SER A 35 -14.53 -0.56 -15.41
N LYS A 36 -14.96 -1.69 -14.83
CA LYS A 36 -15.20 -2.92 -15.58
C LYS A 36 -16.48 -2.76 -16.40
N SER A 37 -16.34 -2.48 -17.69
CA SER A 37 -17.39 -2.73 -18.68
C SER A 37 -16.86 -3.71 -19.72
N ARG A 38 -17.59 -4.81 -19.93
CA ARG A 38 -17.28 -5.81 -20.95
C ARG A 38 -17.67 -5.25 -22.32
N ASN A 39 -16.76 -5.42 -23.28
CA ASN A 39 -16.85 -5.02 -24.69
C ASN A 39 -16.74 -3.50 -24.92
N ASP A 40 -15.50 -3.00 -25.03
CA ASP A 40 -15.04 -2.20 -26.18
C ASP A 40 -13.53 -1.98 -26.10
N LYS A 41 -12.81 -2.25 -27.21
CA LYS A 41 -11.38 -1.94 -27.35
C LYS A 41 -11.22 -0.48 -27.80
N ALA A 42 -11.20 0.44 -26.85
CA ALA A 42 -10.69 1.80 -27.07
C ALA A 42 -10.20 2.39 -25.74
N ALA A 43 -8.90 2.69 -25.65
CA ALA A 43 -8.37 3.55 -24.59
C ALA A 43 -8.46 5.00 -25.10
N GLY A 44 -9.21 5.85 -24.42
CA GLY A 44 -9.26 7.30 -24.65
C GLY A 44 -8.64 8.04 -23.47
N VAL A 45 -7.83 9.05 -23.74
CA VAL A 45 -7.33 10.01 -22.73
C VAL A 45 -8.34 11.15 -22.65
N VAL A 46 -8.77 11.51 -21.43
CA VAL A 46 -9.62 12.69 -21.19
C VAL A 46 -8.75 13.78 -20.56
N ASP A 47 -8.63 14.92 -21.24
CA ASP A 47 -8.02 16.14 -20.73
C ASP A 47 -8.92 16.77 -19.65
N MET A 48 -8.35 17.06 -18.48
CA MET A 48 -9.04 17.57 -17.29
C MET A 48 -8.57 18.99 -16.92
N SER A 49 -8.13 19.77 -17.89
CA SER A 49 -7.85 21.20 -17.72
C SER A 49 -9.15 21.98 -17.34
N PRO A 50 -9.07 23.10 -16.61
CA PRO A 50 -10.25 23.87 -16.22
C PRO A 50 -11.03 24.39 -17.45
N LEU A 51 -12.36 24.40 -17.35
CA LEU A 51 -13.24 24.93 -18.40
C LEU A 51 -13.14 26.46 -18.47
N ASP A 52 -12.81 27.00 -19.65
CA ASP A 52 -13.10 28.39 -19.96
C ASP A 52 -14.61 28.59 -20.17
N ALA A 53 -15.08 29.80 -19.82
CA ALA A 53 -16.49 30.18 -19.84
C ALA A 53 -17.04 30.21 -21.29
N GLY A 54 -17.53 29.08 -21.77
CA GLY A 54 -18.23 28.94 -23.05
C GLY A 54 -18.11 27.51 -23.59
N GLY A 55 -19.18 26.72 -23.49
CA GLY A 55 -19.15 25.28 -23.74
C GLY A 55 -18.96 24.87 -25.20
N GLU A 56 -18.09 23.88 -25.44
CA GLU A 56 -18.30 22.64 -26.21
C GLU A 56 -17.06 21.73 -26.09
N ARG A 57 -17.23 20.40 -25.91
CA ARG A 57 -16.12 19.45 -25.82
C ARG A 57 -15.68 19.00 -27.22
N THR A 58 -14.46 19.33 -27.63
CA THR A 58 -13.87 18.79 -28.86
C THR A 58 -13.02 17.55 -28.55
N VAL A 59 -13.44 16.37 -29.03
CA VAL A 59 -12.66 15.13 -28.91
C VAL A 59 -11.68 15.05 -30.09
N LYS A 60 -10.37 15.24 -29.86
CA LYS A 60 -9.35 14.98 -30.89
C LYS A 60 -8.92 13.51 -30.85
N ARG A 61 -9.18 12.76 -31.93
CA ARG A 61 -8.60 11.43 -32.18
C ARG A 61 -7.20 11.58 -32.75
N PHE A 62 -6.20 10.96 -32.13
CA PHE A 62 -4.90 10.72 -32.75
C PHE A 62 -4.80 9.25 -33.18
N SER A 63 -4.27 9.03 -34.39
CA SER A 63 -3.97 7.70 -34.94
C SER A 63 -2.46 7.51 -34.93
N LEU A 64 -1.95 6.55 -34.16
CA LEU A 64 -0.55 6.14 -34.22
C LEU A 64 -0.44 4.92 -35.14
N THR A 65 0.14 5.10 -36.33
CA THR A 65 0.59 4.01 -37.21
C THR A 65 1.91 3.44 -36.68
N LEU A 66 1.93 2.14 -36.38
CA LEU A 66 3.16 1.39 -36.09
C LEU A 66 3.90 1.05 -37.40
N PRO A 67 5.24 1.08 -37.46
CA PRO A 67 5.98 0.67 -38.65
C PRO A 67 5.96 -0.85 -38.83
N GLU A 68 5.77 -1.31 -40.08
CA GLU A 68 5.94 -2.71 -40.47
C GLU A 68 7.41 -3.15 -40.30
N ILE A 69 7.67 -4.14 -39.44
CA ILE A 69 8.94 -4.85 -39.42
C ILE A 69 8.84 -6.01 -40.43
N ARG A 70 9.47 -5.84 -41.61
CA ARG A 70 9.66 -6.92 -42.58
C ARG A 70 10.80 -7.83 -42.12
N GLY A 71 10.45 -9.00 -41.58
CA GLY A 71 11.38 -10.11 -41.40
C GLY A 71 11.27 -11.10 -42.57
N SER A 72 12.33 -11.22 -43.36
CA SER A 72 12.48 -12.25 -44.40
C SER A 72 12.78 -13.61 -43.74
N CYS A 73 11.89 -14.57 -43.91
CA CYS A 73 12.15 -15.97 -43.56
C CYS A 73 13.05 -16.61 -44.63
N ILE A 74 14.27 -17.00 -44.27
CA ILE A 74 15.05 -17.99 -45.03
C ILE A 74 15.07 -19.26 -44.19
N GLY A 75 14.40 -20.30 -44.68
CA GLY A 75 14.46 -21.61 -44.08
C GLY A 75 15.76 -22.33 -44.43
N THR A 76 16.27 -23.15 -43.53
CA THR A 76 16.68 -24.53 -43.80
C THR A 76 17.00 -25.27 -42.49
N ASN A 77 16.79 -26.58 -42.55
CA ASN A 77 16.82 -27.56 -41.47
C ASN A 77 18.16 -27.64 -40.74
N SER A 78 18.14 -27.46 -39.41
CA SER A 78 18.80 -28.30 -38.40
C SER A 78 18.89 -27.50 -37.10
N GLY A 79 18.60 -28.15 -35.98
CA GLY A 79 18.49 -27.51 -34.68
C GLY A 79 19.75 -26.79 -34.18
N GLN A 80 19.52 -25.92 -33.20
CA GLN A 80 20.46 -25.13 -32.41
C GLN A 80 21.08 -23.91 -33.12
N CYS A 81 20.60 -22.72 -32.73
CA CYS A 81 21.39 -21.50 -32.82
C CYS A 81 21.65 -20.97 -31.42
N LEU A 82 22.92 -21.10 -31.04
CA LEU A 82 23.59 -20.40 -29.95
C LEU A 82 23.69 -18.91 -30.33
N CYS A 83 23.09 -18.00 -29.56
CA CYS A 83 23.37 -16.57 -29.74
C CYS A 83 24.47 -16.12 -28.80
N LYS A 84 25.64 -15.86 -29.39
CA LYS A 84 26.82 -15.25 -28.80
C LYS A 84 26.50 -13.78 -28.52
N ALA A 85 26.57 -13.36 -27.26
CA ALA A 85 26.41 -11.96 -26.88
C ALA A 85 27.59 -11.15 -27.42
N LEU A 86 27.30 -10.15 -28.26
CA LEU A 86 28.19 -9.02 -28.48
C LEU A 86 27.59 -7.81 -27.77
N SER A 87 28.39 -7.30 -26.85
CA SER A 87 28.18 -6.17 -25.97
C SER A 87 28.04 -4.85 -26.73
N ASP A 88 26.93 -4.14 -26.52
CA ASP A 88 26.81 -2.69 -26.71
C ASP A 88 26.03 -2.10 -25.52
N PRO A 89 26.65 -1.29 -24.64
CA PRO A 89 26.02 -0.74 -23.45
C PRO A 89 25.42 0.63 -23.79
N ARG A 90 24.32 0.67 -24.53
CA ARG A 90 23.58 1.93 -24.79
C ARG A 90 22.20 1.70 -25.40
N LEU A 91 21.33 0.93 -24.74
CA LEU A 91 19.86 0.93 -24.93
C LEU A 91 19.23 -0.20 -24.09
N VAL A 92 18.70 0.12 -22.90
CA VAL A 92 17.76 -0.76 -22.22
C VAL A 92 16.59 0.09 -21.71
N HIS A 93 15.54 0.19 -22.53
CA HIS A 93 14.17 0.32 -22.04
C HIS A 93 13.58 -1.08 -22.09
N SER A 94 13.46 -1.72 -20.93
CA SER A 94 12.89 -3.06 -20.81
C SER A 94 11.40 -2.96 -20.50
N THR A 95 10.58 -3.03 -21.53
CA THR A 95 9.20 -3.52 -21.42
C THR A 95 9.26 -5.04 -21.43
N THR A 96 8.91 -5.69 -20.32
CA THR A 96 8.74 -7.15 -20.28
C THR A 96 7.38 -7.51 -19.72
N ILE A 97 6.52 -7.93 -20.64
CA ILE A 97 5.28 -8.66 -20.42
C ILE A 97 5.64 -10.15 -20.29
N SER A 98 5.32 -10.77 -19.17
CA SER A 98 5.05 -12.21 -19.01
C SER A 98 4.48 -12.41 -17.60
N SER A 99 3.36 -13.09 -17.33
CA SER A 99 2.92 -14.37 -17.88
C SER A 99 1.43 -14.61 -17.56
N PHE A 100 0.68 -15.16 -18.51
CA PHE A 100 -0.52 -15.97 -18.23
C PHE A 100 -0.53 -17.15 -19.21
N LEU A 101 -0.17 -18.34 -18.73
CA LEU A 101 -0.36 -19.62 -19.39
C LEU A 101 -0.85 -20.61 -18.34
N SER A 102 -2.15 -20.90 -18.34
CA SER A 102 -2.75 -22.18 -17.94
C SER A 102 -4.27 -22.04 -17.94
N LEU A 103 -4.94 -22.78 -18.83
CA LEU A 103 -6.26 -23.42 -18.67
C LEU A 103 -6.98 -23.50 -20.03
N LEU A 104 -6.78 -24.61 -20.74
CA LEU A 104 -7.75 -25.12 -21.70
C LEU A 104 -7.64 -26.65 -21.72
N SER A 105 -8.38 -27.30 -20.83
CA SER A 105 -8.80 -28.67 -21.02
C SER A 105 -10.23 -28.84 -20.52
N ALA A 106 -10.97 -29.65 -21.27
CA ALA A 106 -12.34 -30.12 -21.04
C ALA A 106 -13.49 -29.17 -21.43
N ARG A 107 -14.01 -29.37 -22.65
CA ARG A 107 -15.44 -29.64 -22.89
C ARG A 107 -15.67 -30.11 -24.34
N ARG A 108 -16.06 -31.38 -24.48
CA ARG A 108 -17.11 -31.82 -25.42
C ARG A 108 -17.59 -33.22 -25.02
N ALA A 109 -18.88 -33.32 -24.72
CA ALA A 109 -19.62 -34.55 -24.55
C ALA A 109 -20.57 -34.70 -25.74
N VAL A 110 -20.57 -35.87 -26.39
CA VAL A 110 -21.71 -36.37 -27.19
C VAL A 110 -21.76 -37.91 -27.09
N ARG A 111 -22.74 -38.37 -26.31
CA ARG A 111 -23.79 -39.40 -26.57
C ARG A 111 -23.50 -40.59 -27.51
N THR A 112 -23.69 -41.81 -26.99
CA THR A 112 -24.39 -42.94 -27.63
C THR A 112 -25.00 -43.91 -26.59
N GLN A 113 -26.05 -44.62 -27.00
CA GLN A 113 -27.09 -45.33 -26.23
C GLN A 113 -26.76 -46.79 -25.82
N ASN A 114 -27.74 -47.39 -25.12
CA ASN A 114 -28.06 -48.83 -24.89
C ASN A 114 -27.50 -49.48 -23.61
N THR A 115 -28.20 -50.30 -22.82
CA THR A 115 -29.56 -50.89 -22.82
C THR A 115 -29.78 -51.63 -21.49
N LEU A 116 -31.05 -51.71 -21.04
CA LEU A 116 -31.66 -52.76 -20.18
C LEU A 116 -31.44 -52.78 -18.63
N ARG A 117 -32.52 -53.25 -17.99
CA ARG A 117 -32.99 -53.28 -16.57
C ARG A 117 -32.63 -54.64 -15.87
N PRO A 118 -33.03 -54.98 -14.61
CA PRO A 118 -33.56 -54.20 -13.46
C PRO A 118 -33.07 -54.65 -12.03
N VAL A 119 -33.59 -53.95 -11.00
CA VAL A 119 -33.84 -54.34 -9.59
C VAL A 119 -32.65 -54.82 -8.73
N GLN A 120 -32.29 -54.02 -7.72
CA GLN A 120 -32.09 -54.53 -6.36
C GLN A 120 -32.28 -53.42 -5.31
N ARG A 121 -33.23 -53.67 -4.40
CA ARG A 121 -33.47 -52.90 -3.17
C ARG A 121 -32.22 -52.96 -2.30
N PHE A 122 -31.66 -51.82 -1.91
CA PHE A 122 -30.83 -51.74 -0.71
C PHE A 122 -31.23 -50.57 0.19
N ARG A 123 -31.42 -50.96 1.45
CA ARG A 123 -31.80 -50.22 2.65
C ARG A 123 -31.18 -48.82 2.76
N ASN A 124 -32.03 -47.88 3.17
CA ASN A 124 -31.64 -46.62 3.81
C ASN A 124 -30.73 -46.89 5.02
N TYR A 125 -29.43 -46.65 4.89
CA TYR A 125 -28.61 -46.20 5.99
C TYR A 125 -28.52 -44.69 5.90
N GLY A 126 -29.25 -44.01 6.78
CA GLY A 126 -29.14 -42.56 6.96
C GLY A 126 -27.73 -42.24 7.46
N SER A 127 -26.82 -41.94 6.53
CA SER A 127 -25.57 -41.29 6.87
C SER A 127 -25.91 -39.85 7.24
N ARG A 128 -26.01 -39.57 8.54
CA ARG A 128 -25.92 -38.22 9.08
C ARG A 128 -24.50 -37.71 8.77
N HIS A 129 -24.31 -37.20 7.55
CA HIS A 129 -23.25 -36.23 7.32
C HIS A 129 -23.63 -34.99 8.13
N ALA A 130 -23.16 -34.93 9.37
CA ALA A 130 -23.08 -33.68 10.09
C ALA A 130 -22.27 -32.73 9.20
N ARG A 131 -22.98 -31.82 8.51
CA ARG A 131 -22.35 -30.68 7.87
C ARG A 131 -21.68 -29.92 9.00
N ARG A 132 -20.35 -30.09 9.15
CA ARG A 132 -19.56 -29.11 9.88
C ARG A 132 -19.92 -27.75 9.30
N PRO A 133 -20.37 -26.77 10.09
CA PRO A 133 -20.55 -25.44 9.56
C PRO A 133 -19.18 -25.02 9.02
N ARG A 134 -19.10 -24.75 7.71
CA ARG A 134 -18.01 -23.93 7.18
C ARG A 134 -18.22 -22.57 7.84
N THR A 135 -17.57 -22.32 8.98
CA THR A 135 -17.42 -20.95 9.45
C THR A 135 -16.59 -20.25 8.37
N ALA A 136 -17.24 -19.40 7.58
CA ALA A 136 -16.57 -18.66 6.54
C ALA A 136 -15.87 -17.46 7.18
N MET A 137 -14.70 -17.09 6.65
CA MET A 137 -14.09 -15.79 6.96
C MET A 137 -15.12 -14.69 6.68
N SER A 138 -15.21 -13.72 7.57
CA SER A 138 -16.20 -12.63 7.45
C SER A 138 -15.51 -11.29 7.36
N ALA A 139 -15.97 -10.43 6.44
CA ALA A 139 -15.49 -9.08 6.27
C ALA A 139 -16.57 -8.09 6.71
N LYS A 140 -16.21 -7.12 7.55
CA LYS A 140 -17.07 -6.00 8.00
C LYS A 140 -16.55 -4.69 7.40
N GLN A 141 -17.44 -3.75 7.11
CA GLN A 141 -17.11 -2.41 6.60
C GLN A 141 -16.98 -1.38 7.73
N ASP A 142 -16.35 -1.79 8.82
CA ASP A 142 -15.97 -0.93 9.94
C ASP A 142 -14.69 -1.49 10.58
N ASP A 143 -14.09 -0.70 11.46
CA ASP A 143 -12.94 -1.14 12.24
C ASP A 143 -13.32 -1.83 13.56
N SER A 144 -14.62 -2.06 13.80
CA SER A 144 -15.20 -2.64 15.03
C SER A 144 -14.97 -1.84 16.32
N TYR A 145 -14.49 -0.59 16.20
CA TYR A 145 -14.18 0.32 17.31
C TYR A 145 -14.77 1.72 17.11
N GLY A 146 -15.89 1.81 16.37
CA GLY A 146 -16.65 3.03 16.16
C GLY A 146 -16.07 3.98 15.10
N GLY A 147 -15.09 3.54 14.31
CA GLY A 147 -14.61 4.27 13.14
C GLY A 147 -14.88 3.57 11.82
N GLN A 148 -14.54 4.27 10.74
CA GLN A 148 -14.53 3.71 9.40
C GLN A 148 -13.33 2.76 9.26
N GLY A 149 -13.47 1.75 8.42
CA GLY A 149 -12.40 0.78 8.20
C GLY A 149 -12.93 -0.52 7.60
N MET A 150 -12.12 -1.55 7.69
CA MET A 150 -12.49 -2.91 7.35
C MET A 150 -11.95 -3.88 8.40
N THR A 151 -12.75 -4.87 8.78
CA THR A 151 -12.32 -5.95 9.67
C THR A 151 -12.47 -7.27 8.96
N LEU A 152 -11.42 -8.08 8.97
CA LEU A 152 -11.39 -9.43 8.41
C LEU A 152 -11.21 -10.44 9.54
N ASP A 153 -12.31 -11.11 9.89
CA ASP A 153 -12.35 -12.14 10.92
C ASP A 153 -11.96 -13.51 10.36
N PRO A 154 -11.10 -14.28 11.05
CA PRO A 154 -10.86 -15.68 10.74
C PRO A 154 -12.13 -16.53 10.94
N ALA A 155 -12.11 -17.74 10.41
CA ALA A 155 -13.22 -18.70 10.53
C ALA A 155 -13.43 -19.20 11.97
N GLU A 156 -12.38 -19.19 12.79
CA GLU A 156 -12.40 -19.60 14.19
C GLU A 156 -12.20 -18.39 15.10
N THR A 157 -12.25 -18.58 16.41
CA THR A 157 -11.89 -17.52 17.37
C THR A 157 -10.48 -17.02 17.07
N PRO A 158 -10.26 -15.69 16.87
CA PRO A 158 -8.93 -15.17 16.60
C PRO A 158 -7.96 -15.43 17.76
N GLU A 159 -6.76 -15.89 17.44
CA GLU A 159 -5.66 -16.09 18.41
C GLU A 159 -4.64 -14.94 18.37
N SER A 160 -4.70 -14.11 17.32
CA SER A 160 -3.82 -12.97 17.11
C SER A 160 -4.50 -11.87 16.29
N LEU A 161 -3.91 -10.68 16.32
CA LEU A 161 -4.40 -9.49 15.65
C LEU A 161 -3.27 -8.82 14.85
N VAL A 162 -3.62 -8.35 13.66
CA VAL A 162 -2.86 -7.34 12.91
C VAL A 162 -3.74 -6.13 12.69
N ILE A 163 -3.32 -4.96 13.19
CA ILE A 163 -3.91 -3.68 12.85
C ILE A 163 -3.07 -3.08 11.72
N PHE A 164 -3.65 -2.71 10.58
CA PHE A 164 -2.91 -2.15 9.45
C PHE A 164 -3.44 -0.78 9.02
N CYS A 165 -2.59 0.25 9.11
CA CYS A 165 -2.92 1.64 8.80
C CYS A 165 -2.45 2.03 7.39
N HIS A 166 -3.34 2.55 6.57
CA HIS A 166 -3.04 3.01 5.21
C HIS A 166 -2.21 4.30 5.17
N GLY A 167 -1.68 4.66 3.99
CA GLY A 167 -0.98 5.93 3.76
C GLY A 167 -1.92 7.13 3.61
N LEU A 168 -1.37 8.34 3.59
CA LEU A 168 -2.13 9.59 3.41
C LEU A 168 -3.01 9.53 2.15
N GLY A 169 -4.28 9.94 2.27
CA GLY A 169 -5.23 10.02 1.16
C GLY A 169 -5.88 8.70 0.73
N ASP A 170 -5.36 7.56 1.19
CA ASP A 170 -5.94 6.22 0.93
C ASP A 170 -7.04 5.87 1.96
N THR A 171 -7.56 4.65 1.93
CA THR A 171 -8.48 4.07 2.92
C THR A 171 -8.13 2.61 3.20
N ALA A 172 -8.85 1.98 4.12
CA ALA A 172 -8.76 0.53 4.35
C ALA A 172 -8.92 -0.33 3.08
N HIS A 173 -9.65 0.14 2.06
CA HIS A 173 -9.88 -0.60 0.81
C HIS A 173 -8.59 -0.83 0.01
N GLY A 174 -7.64 0.13 0.03
CA GLY A 174 -6.38 0.01 -0.69
C GLY A 174 -5.51 -1.16 -0.19
N TRP A 175 -5.63 -1.47 1.10
CA TRP A 175 -4.81 -2.49 1.78
C TRP A 175 -5.55 -3.79 2.08
N PHE A 176 -6.86 -3.84 1.83
CA PHE A 176 -7.67 -5.04 2.06
C PHE A 176 -7.17 -6.27 1.27
N PRO A 177 -6.77 -6.18 -0.01
CA PRO A 177 -6.22 -7.33 -0.74
C PRO A 177 -4.95 -7.91 -0.10
N VAL A 178 -4.08 -7.03 0.43
CA VAL A 178 -2.86 -7.45 1.16
C VAL A 178 -3.24 -8.17 2.45
N ALA A 179 -4.20 -7.64 3.21
CA ALA A 179 -4.69 -8.31 4.41
C ALA A 179 -5.28 -9.70 4.12
N GLN A 180 -6.02 -9.86 3.01
CA GLN A 180 -6.53 -11.17 2.58
C GLN A 180 -5.40 -12.14 2.23
N GLN A 181 -4.37 -11.66 1.52
CA GLN A 181 -3.19 -12.47 1.19
C GLN A 181 -2.44 -12.92 2.46
N LEU A 182 -2.27 -12.02 3.43
CA LEU A 182 -1.61 -12.33 4.69
C LEU A 182 -2.46 -13.28 5.56
N GLN A 183 -3.78 -13.09 5.63
CA GLN A 183 -4.65 -13.99 6.39
C GLN A 183 -4.67 -15.41 5.83
N ALA A 184 -4.46 -15.59 4.52
CA ALA A 184 -4.34 -16.93 3.93
C ALA A 184 -3.18 -17.76 4.51
N ILE A 185 -2.11 -17.11 4.99
CA ILE A 185 -0.98 -17.78 5.66
C ILE A 185 -1.03 -17.65 7.19
N LEU A 186 -1.95 -16.83 7.71
CA LEU A 186 -2.20 -16.56 9.12
C LEU A 186 -3.69 -16.83 9.45
N PRO A 187 -4.17 -18.09 9.35
CA PRO A 187 -5.60 -18.41 9.30
C PRO A 187 -6.37 -18.14 10.59
N LYS A 188 -5.67 -17.88 11.70
CA LYS A 188 -6.24 -17.55 13.02
C LYS A 188 -6.02 -16.09 13.42
N THR A 189 -5.56 -15.26 12.50
CA THR A 189 -5.27 -13.84 12.76
C THR A 189 -6.42 -12.99 12.25
N ARG A 190 -6.97 -12.15 13.15
CA ARG A 190 -7.87 -11.06 12.78
C ARG A 190 -7.06 -9.93 12.15
N PHE A 191 -7.57 -9.33 11.08
CA PHE A 191 -7.04 -8.09 10.53
C PHE A 191 -8.05 -6.96 10.76
N ILE A 192 -7.59 -5.86 11.34
CA ILE A 192 -8.36 -4.62 11.44
C ILE A 192 -7.62 -3.57 10.63
N LEU A 193 -8.30 -2.96 9.67
CA LEU A 193 -7.78 -1.92 8.80
C LEU A 193 -8.58 -0.64 9.07
N PRO A 194 -8.17 0.21 10.03
CA PRO A 194 -8.88 1.45 10.28
C PRO A 194 -8.66 2.43 9.12
N THR A 195 -9.69 3.22 8.81
CA THR A 195 -9.60 4.34 7.88
C THR A 195 -9.44 5.63 8.68
N ALA A 196 -8.44 6.43 8.33
CA ALA A 196 -8.19 7.72 8.95
C ALA A 196 -9.37 8.69 8.73
N PRO A 197 -9.66 9.61 9.68
CA PRO A 197 -10.70 10.61 9.46
C PRO A 197 -10.30 11.59 8.34
N ASN A 198 -11.30 12.12 7.65
CA ASN A 198 -11.09 13.22 6.71
C ASN A 198 -10.69 14.48 7.47
N ARG A 199 -9.56 15.08 7.08
CA ARG A 199 -9.06 16.34 7.63
C ARG A 199 -8.38 17.17 6.54
N PRO A 200 -8.31 18.51 6.69
CA PRO A 200 -7.48 19.32 5.80
C PRO A 200 -6.00 18.95 5.97
N ILE A 201 -5.30 18.84 4.85
CA ILE A 201 -3.87 18.51 4.82
C ILE A 201 -3.08 19.67 4.20
N LYS A 202 -2.23 20.33 4.99
CA LYS A 202 -1.54 21.58 4.59
C LYS A 202 -0.66 21.41 3.36
N ILE A 203 0.17 20.36 3.31
CA ILE A 203 1.04 20.12 2.14
C ILE A 203 0.23 19.92 0.85
N ASN A 204 -1.02 19.48 0.97
CA ASN A 204 -1.94 19.29 -0.14
C ASN A 204 -2.93 20.45 -0.27
N MET A 205 -2.47 21.69 -0.06
CA MET A 205 -3.27 22.92 -0.21
C MET A 205 -4.56 22.92 0.64
N ASN A 206 -4.52 22.35 1.85
CA ASN A 206 -5.66 22.15 2.75
C ASN A 206 -6.82 21.32 2.16
N MET A 207 -6.57 20.51 1.11
CA MET A 207 -7.59 19.57 0.62
C MET A 207 -7.99 18.60 1.74
N SER A 208 -9.30 18.37 1.88
CA SER A 208 -9.85 17.42 2.85
C SER A 208 -9.72 16.00 2.31
N MET A 209 -8.98 15.16 3.02
CA MET A 209 -8.75 13.75 2.66
C MET A 209 -8.46 12.92 3.91
N PRO A 210 -8.50 11.58 3.83
CA PRO A 210 -8.12 10.72 4.94
C PRO A 210 -6.68 10.96 5.37
N GLY A 211 -6.47 11.30 6.64
CA GLY A 211 -5.14 11.52 7.21
C GLY A 211 -5.08 11.22 8.71
N TRP A 212 -3.98 10.63 9.15
CA TRP A 212 -3.71 10.32 10.56
C TRP A 212 -3.23 11.55 11.33
N ALA A 213 -2.49 12.42 10.66
CA ALA A 213 -2.05 13.72 11.17
C ALA A 213 -1.97 14.69 9.98
N ASP A 214 -1.92 15.99 10.26
CA ASP A 214 -1.54 16.96 9.24
C ASP A 214 -0.06 16.81 8.86
N ILE A 215 0.29 17.17 7.63
CA ILE A 215 1.66 17.09 7.09
C ILE A 215 2.08 18.49 6.63
N TYR A 216 3.16 18.98 7.21
CA TYR A 216 3.71 20.31 6.92
C TYR A 216 4.91 20.26 5.98
N GLY A 217 5.54 19.10 5.84
CA GLY A 217 6.64 18.84 4.92
C GLY A 217 7.01 17.35 4.91
N LEU A 218 7.73 16.92 3.87
CA LEU A 218 8.23 15.55 3.69
C LEU A 218 9.74 15.48 3.91
N THR A 219 10.22 16.16 4.94
CA THR A 219 11.63 16.14 5.34
C THR A 219 11.75 16.00 6.86
N PRO A 220 12.89 15.50 7.38
CA PRO A 220 13.12 15.38 8.82
C PRO A 220 13.05 16.71 9.59
N GLU A 221 13.24 17.85 8.92
CA GLU A 221 13.28 19.19 9.53
C GLU A 221 11.90 19.87 9.58
N ALA A 222 10.92 19.33 8.86
CA ALA A 222 9.58 19.87 8.86
C ALA A 222 8.96 19.80 10.27
N SER A 223 8.17 20.81 10.64
CA SER A 223 7.33 20.72 11.82
C SER A 223 6.35 19.55 11.70
N GLU A 224 5.97 18.98 12.83
CA GLU A 224 5.06 17.82 12.88
C GLU A 224 3.75 18.19 13.59
N ASP A 225 2.62 17.67 13.11
CA ASP A 225 1.33 17.76 13.79
C ASP A 225 1.27 16.77 14.95
N LYS A 226 1.84 17.20 16.08
CA LYS A 226 1.87 16.39 17.31
C LYS A 226 0.48 15.96 17.76
N GLU A 227 -0.46 16.90 17.83
CA GLU A 227 -1.79 16.64 18.37
C GLU A 227 -2.53 15.60 17.51
N GLY A 228 -2.50 15.76 16.18
CA GLY A 228 -3.13 14.79 15.28
C GLY A 228 -2.48 13.41 15.36
N MET A 229 -1.15 13.35 15.49
CA MET A 229 -0.42 12.08 15.65
C MET A 229 -0.74 11.41 16.99
N GLU A 230 -0.82 12.16 18.09
CA GLU A 230 -1.21 11.66 19.41
C GLU A 230 -2.63 11.11 19.42
N GLN A 231 -3.60 11.85 18.85
CA GLN A 231 -4.99 11.40 18.73
C GLN A 231 -5.11 10.08 17.95
N SER A 232 -4.37 9.96 16.84
CA SER A 232 -4.37 8.73 16.04
C SER A 232 -3.71 7.56 16.78
N ALA A 233 -2.62 7.79 17.51
CA ALA A 233 -1.97 6.75 18.29
C ALA A 233 -2.83 6.28 19.46
N GLU A 234 -3.46 7.20 20.20
CA GLU A 234 -4.43 6.86 21.25
C GLU A 234 -5.59 6.03 20.70
N ARG A 235 -6.05 6.35 19.49
CA ARG A 235 -7.08 5.57 18.81
C ARG A 235 -6.62 4.14 18.53
N LEU A 236 -5.39 3.93 18.04
CA LEU A 236 -4.86 2.57 17.86
C LEU A 236 -4.74 1.84 19.20
N MET A 237 -4.29 2.52 20.25
CA MET A 237 -4.21 1.92 21.59
C MET A 237 -5.59 1.51 22.13
N LYS A 238 -6.66 2.23 21.81
CA LYS A 238 -8.03 1.80 22.15
C LYS A 238 -8.44 0.50 21.45
N ILE A 239 -8.06 0.31 20.18
CA ILE A 239 -8.26 -0.97 19.47
C ILE A 239 -7.48 -2.08 20.18
N VAL A 240 -6.20 -1.84 20.48
CA VAL A 240 -5.32 -2.80 21.18
C VAL A 240 -5.92 -3.22 22.53
N GLU A 241 -6.28 -2.27 23.38
CA GLU A 241 -6.88 -2.57 24.70
C GLU A 241 -8.22 -3.29 24.57
N GLY A 242 -9.02 -2.93 23.56
CA GLY A 242 -10.28 -3.62 23.30
C GLY A 242 -10.09 -5.08 22.87
N GLU A 243 -9.08 -5.38 22.05
CA GLU A 243 -8.79 -6.76 21.61
C GLU A 243 -8.11 -7.57 22.73
N LYS A 244 -7.31 -6.92 23.59
CA LYS A 244 -6.83 -7.50 24.85
C LYS A 244 -7.98 -7.91 25.77
N ALA A 245 -8.98 -7.03 25.93
CA ALA A 245 -10.17 -7.33 26.72
C ALA A 245 -11.02 -8.48 26.14
N LYS A 246 -10.90 -8.76 24.84
CA LYS A 246 -11.52 -9.92 24.17
C LYS A 246 -10.67 -11.20 24.27
N GLY A 247 -9.49 -11.13 24.91
CA GLY A 247 -8.65 -12.29 25.21
C GLY A 247 -7.43 -12.49 24.31
N ILE A 248 -7.14 -11.57 23.38
CA ILE A 248 -5.90 -11.64 22.59
C ILE A 248 -4.74 -11.11 23.44
N ALA A 249 -3.74 -11.95 23.70
CA ALA A 249 -2.55 -11.54 24.45
C ALA A 249 -1.80 -10.40 23.73
N PRO A 250 -1.22 -9.42 24.43
CA PRO A 250 -0.47 -8.31 23.82
C PRO A 250 0.63 -8.77 22.85
N GLU A 251 1.32 -9.85 23.19
CA GLU A 251 2.39 -10.47 22.40
C GLU A 251 1.87 -11.15 21.11
N LYS A 252 0.54 -11.20 20.94
CA LYS A 252 -0.15 -11.66 19.73
C LYS A 252 -0.83 -10.53 18.96
N ILE A 253 -0.50 -9.27 19.28
CA ILE A 253 -0.99 -8.09 18.59
C ILE A 253 0.17 -7.42 17.84
N VAL A 254 -0.01 -7.21 16.53
CA VAL A 254 0.90 -6.41 15.71
C VAL A 254 0.20 -5.16 15.20
N ILE A 255 0.91 -4.03 15.26
CA ILE A 255 0.48 -2.77 14.62
C ILE A 255 1.37 -2.54 13.41
N GLY A 256 0.80 -2.33 12.24
CA GLY A 256 1.58 -1.97 11.07
C GLY A 256 0.90 -0.95 10.19
N GLY A 257 1.64 -0.48 9.18
CA GLY A 257 1.11 0.45 8.22
C GLY A 257 2.10 0.89 7.16
N PHE A 258 1.59 1.63 6.19
CA PHE A 258 2.34 2.17 5.07
C PHE A 258 2.41 3.70 5.12
N SER A 259 3.56 4.27 4.76
CA SER A 259 3.77 5.72 4.67
C SER A 259 3.37 6.42 5.97
N GLN A 260 2.41 7.35 5.94
CA GLN A 260 1.87 7.98 7.16
C GLN A 260 1.33 6.96 8.19
N GLY A 261 0.72 5.87 7.74
CA GLY A 261 0.28 4.78 8.62
C GLY A 261 1.45 3.98 9.22
N GLY A 262 2.57 3.87 8.48
CA GLY A 262 3.82 3.31 9.00
C GLY A 262 4.43 4.19 10.09
N ALA A 263 4.42 5.51 9.87
CA ALA A 263 4.86 6.49 10.86
C ALA A 263 4.00 6.45 12.14
N LEU A 264 2.68 6.38 11.97
CA LEU A 264 1.75 6.19 13.09
C LEU A 264 2.02 4.89 13.85
N SER A 265 2.33 3.79 13.14
CA SER A 265 2.60 2.49 13.77
C SER A 265 3.83 2.51 14.65
N LEU A 266 4.92 3.15 14.18
CA LEU A 266 6.13 3.35 14.98
C LEU A 266 5.85 4.24 16.21
N TYR A 267 5.11 5.33 16.03
CA TYR A 267 4.77 6.20 17.14
C TYR A 267 3.87 5.53 18.19
N ALA A 268 2.88 4.75 17.74
CA ALA A 268 2.01 3.97 18.63
C ALA A 268 2.80 2.97 19.49
N ALA A 269 3.88 2.39 18.95
CA ALA A 269 4.79 1.53 19.71
C ALA A 269 5.36 2.23 20.95
N THR A 270 5.68 3.53 20.84
CA THR A 270 6.21 4.33 21.96
C THR A 270 5.18 4.60 23.05
N LYS A 271 3.89 4.43 22.75
CA LYS A 271 2.77 4.64 23.67
C LYS A 271 2.29 3.34 24.32
N ALA A 272 2.78 2.19 23.89
CA ALA A 272 2.38 0.91 24.46
C ALA A 272 2.84 0.79 25.93
N SER A 273 1.98 0.20 26.77
CA SER A 273 2.32 -0.10 28.17
C SER A 273 2.80 -1.54 28.38
N SER A 274 2.67 -2.39 27.35
CA SER A 274 3.05 -3.80 27.34
C SER A 274 3.84 -4.13 26.08
N THR A 275 4.58 -5.24 26.12
CA THR A 275 5.24 -5.79 24.93
C THR A 275 4.20 -6.25 23.92
N LEU A 276 4.23 -5.68 22.71
CA LEU A 276 3.38 -6.14 21.61
C LEU A 276 4.07 -7.27 20.84
N GLY A 277 3.29 -8.02 20.07
CA GLY A 277 3.80 -9.07 19.18
C GLY A 277 4.72 -8.50 18.09
N GLY A 278 4.53 -7.23 17.74
CA GLY A 278 5.47 -6.50 16.92
C GLY A 278 4.90 -5.25 16.28
N VAL A 279 5.76 -4.53 15.55
CA VAL A 279 5.36 -3.39 14.73
C VAL A 279 5.97 -3.51 13.33
N VAL A 280 5.19 -3.21 12.29
CA VAL A 280 5.63 -3.24 10.89
C VAL A 280 5.44 -1.86 10.25
N ALA A 281 6.52 -1.24 9.79
CA ALA A 281 6.43 0.04 9.09
C ALA A 281 6.97 -0.10 7.66
N LEU A 282 6.10 0.16 6.68
CA LEU A 282 6.44 0.13 5.25
C LEU A 282 6.58 1.56 4.75
N SER A 283 7.74 1.93 4.20
CA SER A 283 8.04 3.25 3.63
C SER A 283 7.63 4.43 4.54
N GLY A 284 7.80 4.27 5.86
CA GLY A 284 7.44 5.24 6.88
C GLY A 284 8.66 5.95 7.48
N TRP A 285 8.40 6.84 8.43
CA TRP A 285 9.42 7.53 9.22
C TRP A 285 9.04 7.51 10.71
N MET A 286 9.97 7.80 11.62
CA MET A 286 9.67 7.88 13.06
C MET A 286 9.29 9.32 13.41
N PRO A 287 7.99 9.65 13.61
CA PRO A 287 7.60 11.00 13.93
C PRO A 287 7.84 11.29 15.42
N LEU A 288 8.06 12.55 15.78
CA LEU A 288 8.15 13.01 17.17
C LEU A 288 9.22 12.26 18.01
N GLY A 289 10.25 11.70 17.39
CA GLY A 289 11.20 10.82 18.10
C GLY A 289 11.97 11.50 19.22
N LYS A 290 12.24 12.82 19.11
CA LYS A 290 12.81 13.60 20.23
C LYS A 290 11.90 13.61 21.46
N GLU A 291 10.59 13.66 21.26
CA GLU A 291 9.62 13.66 22.34
C GLU A 291 9.38 12.27 22.93
N ALA A 292 9.51 11.22 22.10
CA ALA A 292 9.42 9.85 22.56
C ALA A 292 10.57 9.46 23.50
N LYS A 293 11.73 10.14 23.38
CA LYS A 293 12.90 9.86 24.20
C LYS A 293 12.60 10.02 25.70
N GLY A 294 12.90 8.97 26.46
CA GLY A 294 12.64 8.91 27.90
C GLY A 294 11.17 8.67 28.29
N ARG A 295 10.26 8.52 27.33
CA ARG A 295 8.83 8.22 27.58
C ARG A 295 8.46 6.77 27.25
N VAL A 296 9.31 6.05 26.52
CA VAL A 296 9.11 4.63 26.18
C VAL A 296 9.40 3.75 27.39
N THR A 297 8.44 2.90 27.77
CA THR A 297 8.57 1.94 28.88
C THR A 297 9.53 0.80 28.54
N GLU A 298 10.07 0.11 29.56
CA GLU A 298 10.93 -1.07 29.34
C GLU A 298 10.17 -2.22 28.68
N GLU A 299 8.88 -2.36 28.96
CA GLU A 299 7.99 -3.33 28.33
C GLU A 299 7.77 -3.02 26.85
N ALA A 300 7.55 -1.75 26.50
CA ALA A 300 7.35 -1.35 25.10
C ALA A 300 8.62 -1.63 24.27
N LYS A 301 9.80 -1.32 24.80
CA LYS A 301 11.10 -1.54 24.13
C LYS A 301 11.35 -2.99 23.70
N LYS A 302 10.75 -3.96 24.39
CA LYS A 302 10.84 -5.40 24.05
C LYS A 302 10.05 -5.77 22.79
N THR A 303 9.18 -4.88 22.30
CA THR A 303 8.40 -5.09 21.07
C THR A 303 9.35 -5.16 19.88
N PRO A 304 9.32 -6.24 19.06
CA PRO A 304 10.14 -6.33 17.86
C PRO A 304 9.57 -5.48 16.73
N LEU A 305 10.41 -4.73 16.03
CA LEU A 305 10.02 -3.88 14.90
C LEU A 305 10.59 -4.43 13.58
N MET A 306 9.79 -4.41 12.52
CA MET A 306 10.24 -4.59 11.14
C MET A 306 10.01 -3.29 10.38
N MET A 307 11.04 -2.76 9.75
CA MET A 307 10.97 -1.57 8.91
C MET A 307 11.41 -1.94 7.49
N CYS A 308 10.56 -1.65 6.51
CA CYS A 308 10.80 -1.92 5.09
C CYS A 308 10.80 -0.61 4.32
N HIS A 309 11.69 -0.45 3.35
CA HIS A 309 11.77 0.78 2.56
C HIS A 309 12.25 0.52 1.13
N GLY A 310 11.68 1.25 0.17
CA GLY A 310 12.13 1.24 -1.22
C GLY A 310 13.38 2.11 -1.42
N GLU A 311 14.38 1.60 -2.14
CA GLU A 311 15.62 2.36 -2.41
C GLU A 311 15.42 3.52 -3.40
N LEU A 312 14.34 3.50 -4.17
CA LEU A 312 13.97 4.55 -5.13
C LEU A 312 12.81 5.43 -4.63
N ASP A 313 12.46 5.34 -3.34
CA ASP A 313 11.43 6.17 -2.74
C ASP A 313 11.89 7.64 -2.72
N MET A 314 11.13 8.50 -3.41
CA MET A 314 11.37 9.94 -3.49
C MET A 314 10.31 10.76 -2.73
N VAL A 315 9.33 10.11 -2.11
CA VAL A 315 8.27 10.77 -1.30
C VAL A 315 8.69 10.79 0.16
N VAL A 316 9.00 9.62 0.71
CA VAL A 316 9.67 9.46 2.00
C VAL A 316 11.03 8.89 1.67
N SER A 317 12.03 9.75 1.45
CA SER A 317 13.33 9.30 0.96
C SER A 317 13.88 8.12 1.76
N HIS A 318 14.55 7.18 1.08
CA HIS A 318 15.19 6.03 1.75
C HIS A 318 16.12 6.47 2.89
N GLU A 319 16.86 7.57 2.69
CA GLU A 319 17.72 8.16 3.72
C GLU A 319 16.93 8.58 4.97
N TRP A 320 15.73 9.16 4.80
CA TRP A 320 14.87 9.53 5.93
C TRP A 320 14.32 8.30 6.65
N GLY A 321 13.97 7.24 5.92
CA GLY A 321 13.62 5.95 6.50
C GLY A 321 14.77 5.35 7.33
N ALA A 322 15.99 5.36 6.79
CA ALA A 322 17.18 4.87 7.48
C ALA A 322 17.51 5.70 8.74
N LYS A 323 17.44 7.04 8.66
CA LYS A 323 17.59 7.93 9.83
C LYS A 323 16.52 7.64 10.89
N SER A 324 15.30 7.38 10.47
CA SER A 324 14.20 7.02 11.37
C SER A 324 14.46 5.69 12.06
N MET A 325 14.98 4.70 11.35
CA MET A 325 15.34 3.41 11.91
C MET A 325 16.43 3.54 12.99
N GLU A 326 17.46 4.37 12.75
CA GLU A 326 18.48 4.64 13.78
C GLU A 326 17.89 5.35 15.00
N LEU A 327 16.98 6.33 14.80
CA LEU A 327 16.26 6.98 15.89
C LEU A 327 15.41 5.98 16.70
N VAL A 328 14.75 5.03 16.04
CA VAL A 328 13.98 3.97 16.70
C VAL A 328 14.88 3.06 17.53
N LYS A 329 16.08 2.71 17.04
CA LYS A 329 17.09 2.00 17.84
C LYS A 329 17.55 2.81 19.05
N GLU A 330 17.76 4.11 18.89
CA GLU A 330 18.10 5.01 20.01
C GLU A 330 17.01 5.09 21.08
N LEU A 331 15.74 4.87 20.71
CA LEU A 331 14.62 4.77 21.65
C LEU A 331 14.60 3.43 22.42
N GLY A 332 15.47 2.48 22.04
CA GLY A 332 15.67 1.19 22.72
C GLY A 332 14.97 0.00 22.08
N PHE A 333 14.34 0.18 20.92
CA PHE A 333 13.70 -0.93 20.21
C PHE A 333 14.70 -1.77 19.40
N GLN A 334 14.39 -3.06 19.24
CA GLN A 334 15.06 -3.90 18.25
C GLN A 334 14.38 -3.74 16.89
N VAL A 335 15.16 -3.37 15.87
CA VAL A 335 14.65 -3.15 14.51
C VAL A 335 15.30 -4.11 13.52
N ASP A 336 14.45 -4.81 12.77
CA ASP A 336 14.79 -5.57 11.58
C ASP A 336 14.55 -4.68 10.34
N TRP A 337 15.63 -4.23 9.70
CA TRP A 337 15.59 -3.28 8.58
C TRP A 337 15.76 -3.99 7.24
N HIS A 338 14.83 -3.73 6.32
CA HIS A 338 14.81 -4.31 4.97
C HIS A 338 14.77 -3.20 3.93
N SER A 339 15.68 -3.23 2.96
CA SER A 339 15.68 -2.34 1.79
C SER A 339 15.34 -3.14 0.55
N PHE A 340 14.49 -2.58 -0.31
CA PHE A 340 14.02 -3.22 -1.53
C PHE A 340 14.53 -2.45 -2.76
N PRO A 341 15.55 -3.00 -3.47
CA PRO A 341 16.07 -2.40 -4.69
C PRO A 341 14.98 -2.28 -5.76
N GLY A 342 14.91 -1.11 -6.40
CA GLY A 342 13.94 -0.85 -7.47
C GLY A 342 12.52 -0.53 -7.01
N LEU A 343 12.23 -0.56 -5.70
CA LEU A 343 10.95 -0.12 -5.16
C LEU A 343 10.96 1.40 -4.94
N ASP A 344 9.94 2.07 -5.46
CA ASP A 344 9.61 3.48 -5.21
C ASP A 344 8.67 3.63 -3.99
N HIS A 345 7.84 4.69 -3.94
CA HIS A 345 6.87 4.86 -2.86
C HIS A 345 5.62 3.97 -3.09
N GLY A 346 5.77 2.68 -2.83
CA GLY A 346 4.72 1.69 -3.00
C GLY A 346 4.99 0.43 -2.19
N ALA A 347 4.40 -0.69 -2.61
CA ALA A 347 4.65 -1.99 -2.03
C ALA A 347 4.90 -3.05 -3.10
N LEU A 348 5.82 -3.97 -2.84
CA LEU A 348 6.13 -5.08 -3.75
C LEU A 348 5.70 -6.44 -3.19
N PRO A 349 5.36 -7.42 -4.06
CA PRO A 349 5.03 -8.78 -3.62
C PRO A 349 6.12 -9.42 -2.74
N GLN A 350 7.39 -9.16 -3.03
CA GLN A 350 8.54 -9.67 -2.26
C GLN A 350 8.58 -9.07 -0.84
N GLU A 351 8.27 -7.78 -0.71
CA GLU A 351 8.15 -7.10 0.58
C GLU A 351 6.97 -7.67 1.38
N ILE A 352 5.79 -7.80 0.77
CA ILE A 352 4.62 -8.40 1.42
C ILE A 352 4.89 -9.86 1.83
N TYR A 353 5.66 -10.61 1.04
CA TYR A 353 6.09 -11.95 1.41
C TYR A 353 7.00 -11.93 2.64
N ALA A 354 7.99 -11.04 2.70
CA ALA A 354 8.88 -10.88 3.85
C ALA A 354 8.09 -10.53 5.12
N VAL A 355 7.17 -9.56 5.03
CA VAL A 355 6.24 -9.19 6.11
C VAL A 355 5.42 -10.41 6.55
N GLY A 356 4.88 -11.18 5.62
CA GLY A 356 4.12 -12.39 5.94
C GLY A 356 4.94 -13.45 6.70
N GLN A 357 6.19 -13.69 6.31
CA GLN A 357 7.08 -14.61 7.04
C GLN A 357 7.43 -14.07 8.43
N TRP A 358 7.69 -12.77 8.54
CA TRP A 358 7.98 -12.12 9.81
C TRP A 358 6.80 -12.20 10.77
N LEU A 359 5.59 -11.85 10.31
CA LEU A 359 4.35 -11.97 11.09
C LEU A 359 4.11 -13.41 11.56
N LYS A 360 4.32 -14.38 10.66
CA LYS A 360 4.20 -15.80 11.01
C LYS A 360 5.15 -16.19 12.12
N ALA A 361 6.41 -15.75 12.07
CA ALA A 361 7.40 -16.04 13.11
C ALA A 361 7.10 -15.36 14.47
N LYS A 362 6.33 -14.26 14.48
CA LYS A 362 5.94 -13.57 15.72
C LYS A 362 4.63 -14.07 16.32
N LEU A 363 3.65 -14.37 15.46
CA LEU A 363 2.27 -14.64 15.88
C LEU A 363 1.92 -16.12 15.97
N VAL A 364 2.65 -17.00 15.28
CA VAL A 364 2.45 -18.46 15.30
C VAL A 364 3.62 -19.11 16.00
#